data_AF-A0A976LMG8-F1
#
_entry.id   AF-A0A976LMG8-F1
#
_cell.length_a   1.000
_cell.length_b   1.000
_cell.length_c   1.000
_cell.angle_alpha   90.00
_cell.angle_beta   90.00
_cell.angle_gamma   90.00
#
_symmetry.space_group_name_H-M   'P 1'
#
loop_
_entity.id
_entity.type
_entity.pdbx_description
1 polymer ?
#
loop_
_entity_poly.entity_id
_entity_poly.type
_entity_poly.pdbx_seq_one_letter_code
_entity_poly.pdbx_strand_id
1 'polypeptide(L)'
;HMIASHADALKLSDAQLGRIVRLHLKHTQEHQQFKQKIRNSMMEFHQESMKPVTDDATLRKLGKDHADAFNAMVEQHIRDRNAVNAILSADQRNQLKTLEMGHGMHGSGHGQN
;
A
#
# COMPACT_ATOMS: atom_id res chain seq x y z
N HIS A 1 1.70 5.30 -9.88
CA HIS A 1 0.42 4.70 -9.45
C HIS A 1 -0.40 4.36 -10.69
N MET A 2 -0.83 3.11 -10.86
CA MET A 2 -1.06 2.51 -12.19
C MET A 2 -2.33 2.96 -12.94
N ILE A 3 -3.40 3.41 -12.28
CA ILE A 3 -4.67 3.71 -12.99
C ILE A 3 -4.67 5.09 -13.65
N ALA A 4 -4.05 6.10 -13.01
CA ALA A 4 -3.93 7.43 -13.61
C ALA A 4 -3.02 7.42 -14.85
N SER A 5 -1.98 6.57 -14.88
CA SER A 5 -1.13 6.35 -16.06
C SER A 5 -1.84 5.65 -17.22
N HIS A 6 -3.04 5.10 -16.99
CA HIS A 6 -3.88 4.49 -18.01
C HIS A 6 -5.16 5.30 -18.29
N ALA A 7 -5.22 6.56 -17.85
CA ALA A 7 -6.44 7.38 -17.97
C ALA A 7 -6.94 7.50 -19.42
N ASP A 8 -6.03 7.74 -20.36
CA ASP A 8 -6.34 7.85 -21.79
C ASP A 8 -6.77 6.51 -22.39
N ALA A 9 -6.05 5.44 -22.04
CA ALA A 9 -6.37 4.08 -22.50
C ALA A 9 -7.77 3.64 -22.03
N LEU A 10 -8.13 3.97 -20.80
CA LEU A 10 -9.44 3.68 -20.19
C LEU A 10 -10.52 4.70 -20.55
N LYS A 11 -10.18 5.75 -21.31
CA LYS A 11 -11.08 6.85 -21.69
C LYS A 11 -11.84 7.38 -20.47
N LEU A 12 -11.12 7.65 -19.38
CA LEU A 12 -11.73 8.15 -18.16
C LEU A 12 -12.33 9.54 -18.41
N SER A 13 -13.57 9.77 -17.98
CA SER A 13 -14.12 11.12 -17.98
C SER A 13 -13.43 11.99 -16.93
N ASP A 14 -13.47 13.32 -17.08
CA ASP A 14 -12.95 14.27 -16.10
C ASP A 14 -13.54 14.04 -14.71
N ALA A 15 -14.82 13.68 -14.64
CA ALA A 15 -15.50 13.34 -13.39
C ALA A 15 -14.90 12.07 -12.74
N GLN A 16 -14.61 11.03 -13.52
CA GLN A 16 -13.96 9.82 -13.01
C GLN A 16 -12.51 10.11 -12.58
N LEU A 17 -11.76 10.83 -13.41
CA LEU A 17 -10.38 11.21 -13.13
C LEU A 17 -10.28 12.03 -11.84
N GLY A 18 -11.14 13.05 -11.69
CA GLY A 18 -11.19 13.88 -10.48
C GLY A 18 -11.47 13.08 -9.21
N ARG A 19 -12.36 12.07 -9.27
CA ARG A 19 -12.64 11.17 -8.13
C ARG A 19 -11.43 10.28 -7.81
N ILE A 20 -10.76 9.74 -8.83
CA ILE A 20 -9.57 8.87 -8.66
C ILE A 20 -8.40 9.67 -8.07
N VAL A 21 -8.17 10.91 -8.52
CA VAL A 21 -7.11 11.78 -7.99
C VAL A 21 -7.34 12.11 -6.51
N ARG A 22 -8.59 12.46 -6.12
CA ARG A 22 -8.92 12.73 -4.71
C ARG A 22 -8.72 11.50 -3.83
N LEU A 23 -9.13 10.32 -4.29
CA LEU A 23 -8.86 9.06 -3.61
C LEU A 23 -7.35 8.84 -3.46
N HIS A 24 -6.58 9.05 -4.52
CA HIS A 24 -5.12 8.89 -4.47
C HIS A 24 -4.44 9.81 -3.44
N LEU A 25 -4.84 11.08 -3.37
CA LEU A 25 -4.31 12.02 -2.38
C LEU A 25 -4.60 11.55 -0.95
N LYS A 26 -5.84 11.13 -0.68
CA LYS A 26 -6.24 10.56 0.61
C LYS A 26 -5.42 9.31 0.95
N HIS A 27 -5.32 8.37 0.02
CA HIS A 27 -4.60 7.11 0.24
C HIS A 27 -3.10 7.33 0.44
N THR A 28 -2.50 8.33 -0.23
CA THR A 28 -1.08 8.66 -0.04
C THR A 28 -0.80 9.06 1.40
N GLN A 29 -1.69 9.83 2.03
CA GLN A 29 -1.56 10.21 3.44
C GLN A 29 -1.72 9.00 4.37
N GLU A 30 -2.76 8.19 4.17
CA GLU A 30 -3.02 6.98 4.97
C GLU A 30 -1.87 5.97 4.83
N HIS A 31 -1.35 5.78 3.61
CA HIS A 31 -0.24 4.86 3.33
C HIS A 31 1.06 5.25 4.04
N GLN A 32 1.37 6.56 4.16
CA GLN A 32 2.54 7.01 4.91
C GLN A 32 2.44 6.64 6.40
N GLN A 33 1.25 6.73 6.99
CA GLN A 33 1.03 6.35 8.38
C GLN A 33 1.27 4.85 8.59
N PHE A 34 0.76 4.00 7.70
CA PHE A 34 1.01 2.56 7.74
C PHE A 34 2.50 2.25 7.57
N LYS A 35 3.17 2.87 6.60
CA LYS A 35 4.61 2.68 6.36
C LYS A 35 5.43 3.03 7.61
N GLN A 36 5.10 4.13 8.28
CA GLN A 36 5.78 4.53 9.50
C GLN A 36 5.53 3.53 10.64
N LYS A 37 4.28 3.07 10.82
CA LYS A 37 3.92 2.09 11.86
C LYS A 37 4.64 0.76 11.67
N ILE A 38 4.68 0.25 10.43
CA ILE A 38 5.37 -1.00 10.07
C ILE A 38 6.88 -0.88 10.30
N ARG A 39 7.48 0.26 9.91
CA ARG A 39 8.91 0.51 10.15
C ARG A 39 9.22 0.53 11.64
N ASN A 40 8.42 1.24 12.44
CA ASN A 40 8.63 1.36 13.87
C ASN A 40 8.49 0.02 14.58
N SER A 41 7.44 -0.77 14.27
CA SER A 41 7.24 -2.08 14.89
C SER A 41 8.37 -3.06 14.55
N MET A 42 8.90 -3.00 13.31
CA MET A 42 10.04 -3.83 12.94
C MET A 42 11.33 -3.40 13.66
N MET A 43 11.55 -2.09 13.81
CA MET A 43 12.69 -1.56 14.57
C MET A 43 12.63 -1.99 16.04
N GLU A 44 11.45 -1.90 16.67
CA GLU A 44 11.23 -2.31 18.06
C GLU A 44 11.46 -3.81 18.23
N PHE A 45 10.89 -4.63 17.35
CA PHE A 45 11.15 -6.07 17.32
C PHE A 45 12.65 -6.37 17.19
N HIS A 46 13.35 -5.70 16.27
CA HIS A 46 14.78 -5.89 16.08
C HIS A 46 15.57 -5.53 17.34
N GLN A 47 15.31 -4.36 17.94
CA GLN A 47 15.99 -3.92 19.16
C GLN A 47 15.80 -4.89 20.32
N GLU A 48 14.57 -5.37 20.54
CA GLU A 48 14.26 -6.34 21.59
C GLU A 48 14.86 -7.72 21.31
N SER A 49 14.89 -8.16 20.05
CA SER A 49 15.50 -9.45 19.66
C SER A 49 17.01 -9.53 19.90
N MET A 50 17.69 -8.38 19.99
CA MET A 50 19.12 -8.30 20.26
C MET A 50 19.45 -8.32 21.76
N LYS A 51 18.45 -8.17 22.64
CA LYS A 51 18.68 -8.15 24.09
C LYS A 51 18.64 -9.57 24.66
N PRO A 52 19.68 -10.02 25.38
CA PRO A 52 19.73 -11.38 25.92
C PRO A 52 18.71 -11.62 27.05
N VAL A 53 18.13 -10.56 27.61
CA VAL A 53 17.14 -10.60 28.70
C VAL A 53 15.71 -10.59 28.22
N THR A 54 15.46 -10.35 26.93
CA THR A 54 14.11 -10.30 26.38
C THR A 54 13.56 -11.72 26.23
N ASP A 55 12.36 -11.94 26.78
CA ASP A 55 11.70 -13.23 26.74
C ASP A 55 10.96 -13.48 25.41
N ASP A 56 10.74 -14.76 25.11
CA ASP A 56 10.04 -15.16 23.88
C ASP A 56 8.60 -14.62 23.79
N ALA A 57 7.89 -14.41 24.91
CA ALA A 57 6.53 -13.91 24.87
C ALA A 57 6.49 -12.44 24.41
N THR A 58 7.47 -11.64 24.84
CA THR A 58 7.70 -10.28 24.35
C THR A 58 7.99 -10.27 22.86
N LEU A 59 8.89 -11.14 22.37
CA LEU A 59 9.18 -11.24 20.93
C LEU A 59 7.96 -11.66 20.11
N ARG A 60 7.18 -12.64 20.59
CA ARG A 60 5.92 -13.05 19.93
C ARG A 60 4.91 -11.92 19.86
N LYS A 61 4.77 -11.12 20.92
CA LYS A 61 3.88 -9.96 20.94
C LYS A 61 4.32 -8.92 19.90
N LEU A 62 5.59 -8.56 19.87
CA LEU A 62 6.12 -7.58 18.90
C LEU A 62 5.98 -8.06 17.46
N GLY A 63 6.24 -9.35 17.21
CA GLY A 63 6.02 -9.96 15.90
C GLY A 63 4.54 -9.89 15.47
N LYS A 64 3.61 -10.13 16.40
CA LYS A 64 2.18 -9.98 16.15
C LYS A 64 1.79 -8.52 15.89
N ASP A 65 2.30 -7.58 16.67
CA ASP A 65 2.02 -6.14 16.49
C ASP A 65 2.51 -5.65 15.11
N HIS A 66 3.64 -6.17 14.63
CA HIS A 66 4.13 -5.93 13.27
C HIS A 66 3.21 -6.52 12.20
N ALA A 67 2.82 -7.80 12.34
CA ALA A 67 1.91 -8.45 11.43
C ALA A 67 0.55 -7.74 11.34
N ASP A 68 0.00 -7.30 12.47
CA ASP A 68 -1.27 -6.57 12.53
C ASP A 68 -1.16 -5.21 11.83
N ALA A 69 -0.04 -4.51 11.97
CA ALA A 69 0.20 -3.26 11.24
C ALA A 69 0.29 -3.49 9.72
N PHE A 70 0.96 -4.57 9.28
CA PHE A 70 1.04 -4.94 7.87
C PHE A 70 -0.34 -5.34 7.32
N ASN A 71 -1.09 -6.17 8.04
CA ASN A 71 -2.43 -6.59 7.65
C ASN A 71 -3.38 -5.40 7.49
N ALA A 72 -3.31 -4.40 8.38
CA ALA A 72 -4.10 -3.19 8.26
C ALA A 72 -3.79 -2.40 6.96
N MET A 73 -2.53 -2.37 6.53
CA MET A 73 -2.13 -1.76 5.25
C MET A 73 -2.66 -2.55 4.05
N VAL A 74 -2.62 -3.89 4.10
CA VAL A 74 -3.19 -4.76 3.06
C VAL A 74 -4.69 -4.51 2.91
N GLU A 75 -5.42 -4.46 4.03
CA GLU A 75 -6.85 -4.17 4.03
C GLU A 75 -7.16 -2.78 3.46
N GLN A 76 -6.32 -1.77 3.72
CA GLN A 76 -6.46 -0.46 3.08
C GLN A 76 -6.26 -0.57 1.57
N HIS A 77 -5.22 -1.26 1.08
CA HIS A 77 -5.01 -1.45 -0.35
C HIS A 77 -6.18 -2.15 -1.05
N ILE A 78 -6.81 -3.13 -0.38
CA ILE A 78 -8.02 -3.79 -0.88
C ILE A 78 -9.18 -2.80 -0.97
N ARG A 79 -9.43 -2.00 0.08
CA ARG A 79 -10.45 -0.95 0.08
C ARG A 79 -10.23 0.07 -1.03
N ASP A 80 -9.00 0.54 -1.18
CA ASP A 80 -8.60 1.54 -2.18
C ASP A 80 -8.86 1.01 -3.60
N ARG A 81 -8.44 -0.23 -3.87
CA ARG A 81 -8.68 -0.90 -5.15
C ARG A 81 -10.16 -1.03 -5.43
N ASN A 82 -10.97 -1.41 -4.44
CA ASN A 82 -12.41 -1.54 -4.58
C ASN A 82 -13.08 -0.18 -4.84
N ALA A 83 -12.64 0.89 -4.17
CA ALA A 83 -13.13 2.24 -4.38
C ALA A 83 -12.86 2.72 -5.81
N VAL A 84 -11.66 2.46 -6.35
CA VAL A 84 -11.36 2.78 -7.76
C VAL A 84 -12.21 1.93 -8.71
N ASN A 85 -12.33 0.63 -8.46
CA ASN A 85 -13.19 -0.25 -9.27
C ASN A 85 -14.64 0.21 -9.30
N ALA A 86 -15.15 0.83 -8.24
CA ALA A 86 -16.51 1.38 -8.18
C ALA A 86 -16.69 2.67 -8.99
N ILE A 87 -15.60 3.37 -9.33
CA ILE A 87 -15.63 4.55 -10.22
C ILE A 87 -15.65 4.14 -11.69
N LEU A 88 -15.01 3.01 -12.00
CA LEU A 88 -14.90 2.49 -13.37
C LEU A 88 -16.18 1.77 -13.79
N SER A 89 -16.52 1.87 -15.08
CA SER A 89 -17.55 1.03 -15.70
C SER A 89 -17.10 -0.43 -15.78
N ALA A 90 -18.03 -1.35 -16.07
CA ALA A 90 -17.69 -2.75 -16.28
C ALA A 90 -16.68 -2.94 -17.41
N ASP A 91 -16.85 -2.22 -18.52
CA ASP A 91 -15.94 -2.28 -19.67
C ASP A 91 -14.55 -1.74 -19.33
N GLN A 92 -14.48 -0.58 -18.65
CA GLN A 92 -13.22 -0.01 -18.18
C GLN A 92 -12.49 -0.95 -17.22
N ARG A 93 -13.21 -1.63 -16.32
CA ARG A 93 -12.61 -2.64 -15.43
C ARG A 93 -12.08 -3.85 -16.19
N ASN A 94 -12.79 -4.30 -17.22
CA ASN A 94 -12.34 -5.42 -18.03
C ASN A 94 -11.11 -5.04 -18.86
N GLN A 95 -11.09 -3.84 -19.45
CA GLN A 95 -9.93 -3.31 -20.14
C GLN A 95 -8.74 -3.13 -19.20
N LEU A 96 -8.95 -2.66 -17.96
CA LEU A 96 -7.88 -2.52 -16.99
C LEU A 96 -7.17 -3.86 -16.68
N LYS A 97 -7.88 -5.00 -16.72
CA LYS A 97 -7.27 -6.33 -16.51
C LYS A 97 -6.32 -6.75 -17.64
N THR A 98 -6.49 -6.17 -18.83
CA THR A 98 -5.69 -6.51 -20.01
C THR A 98 -4.53 -5.53 -20.23
N LEU A 99 -4.52 -4.41 -19.50
CA LEU A 99 -3.41 -3.45 -19.57
C LEU A 99 -2.25 -3.98 -18.73
N GLU A 100 -1.06 -3.96 -19.31
CA GLU A 100 0.16 -4.25 -18.55
C GLU A 100 0.33 -3.19 -17.46
N MET A 101 0.15 -3.67 -16.25
CA MET A 101 0.36 -2.91 -15.03
C MET A 101 1.88 -2.82 -14.83
N GLY A 102 2.50 -1.82 -15.48
CA GLY A 102 3.95 -1.60 -15.39
C GLY A 102 4.38 -1.63 -13.93
N HIS A 103 5.10 -2.68 -13.55
CA HIS A 103 5.69 -2.83 -12.23
C HIS A 103 6.80 -1.79 -12.09
N GLY A 104 6.40 -0.55 -11.79
CA GLY A 104 7.33 0.52 -11.47
C GLY A 104 8.18 0.05 -10.30
N MET A 105 9.45 -0.23 -10.60
CA MET A 105 10.52 -0.33 -9.62
C MET A 105 10.44 0.89 -8.71
N HIS A 106 9.82 0.75 -7.55
CA HIS A 106 10.18 1.60 -6.43
C HIS A 106 11.53 1.11 -5.96
N GLY A 107 12.57 1.65 -6.60
CA GLY A 107 13.96 1.49 -6.21
C GLY A 107 14.13 1.96 -4.78
N SER A 108 14.20 1.00 -3.86
CA SER A 108 14.93 1.18 -2.60
C SER A 108 16.41 1.10 -2.94
N GLY A 109 16.94 2.17 -3.54
CA GLY A 109 18.37 2.41 -3.59
C GLY A 109 18.85 2.75 -2.19
N HIS A 110 19.15 1.72 -1.39
CA HIS A 110 20.03 1.85 -0.22
C HIS A 110 20.75 0.52 -0.03
N GLY A 111 21.91 0.44 -0.67
CA GLY A 111 22.82 -0.70 -0.59
C GLY A 111 24.20 -0.33 -1.10
N GLN A 112 24.75 0.79 -0.63
CA GLN A 112 26.19 1.10 -0.69
C GLN A 112 26.56 1.90 0.55
N ASN A 113 27.07 1.20 1.55
CA ASN A 113 28.32 1.51 2.25
C ASN A 113 28.72 0.31 3.11
#